data_AF-A0A9D1R5Z1-F1
#
_entry.id   AF-A0A9D1R5Z1-F1
#
_cell.length_a   1.000
_cell.length_b   1.000
_cell.length_c   1.000
_cell.angle_alpha   90.00
_cell.angle_beta   90.00
_cell.angle_gamma   90.00
#
_symmetry.space_group_name_H-M   'P 1'
#
loop_
_entity.id
_entity.type
_entity.pdbx_description
1 polymer ?
#
loop_
_entity_poly.entity_id
_entity_poly.type
_entity_poly.pdbx_seq_one_letter_code
_entity_poly.pdbx_strand_id
1 'polypeptide(L)'
;MKEQLYTIPLNDAVNAGDECPFCYIERSVEQDLLDFVLGSGSSYMEADIREITDKMGFCRTHFQKMFDYGNTLGNAWILKTHYQKMIGEMKQQFTNFRPGKSSLKDKFRKAASDANPIGMWIAQKEASCYICSQFQDTYARYLDTFFYLFKQDSAFREKIKNSKGFCLHHFGDLCQGADEKLSQKEKEAFYEMALPLMEENMERISGDVAWLVEKFDYRNRDADWKNSKDAIQRGMQKLKGGYPADGPYRMNK
;
A
#
# COMPACT_ATOMS: atom_id res chain seq x y z
N MET A 1 -23.38 -4.75 -10.11
CA MET A 1 -22.82 -3.57 -10.84
C MET A 1 -21.52 -3.06 -10.23
N LYS A 2 -21.38 -2.88 -8.91
CA LYS A 2 -20.10 -2.41 -8.31
C LYS A 2 -18.93 -3.40 -8.50
N GLU A 3 -19.18 -4.71 -8.44
CA GLU A 3 -18.16 -5.75 -8.64
C GLU A 3 -17.60 -5.77 -10.07
N GLN A 4 -18.41 -5.42 -11.08
CA GLN A 4 -17.98 -5.42 -12.49
C GLN A 4 -17.00 -4.30 -12.85
N LEU A 5 -16.93 -3.22 -12.07
CA LEU A 5 -16.02 -2.10 -12.35
C LEU A 5 -14.55 -2.47 -12.11
N TYR A 6 -14.30 -3.37 -11.16
CA TYR A 6 -12.95 -3.73 -10.72
C TYR A 6 -12.43 -5.03 -11.36
N THR A 7 -13.26 -5.73 -12.15
CA THR A 7 -12.83 -6.96 -12.82
C THR A 7 -11.81 -6.71 -13.92
N ILE A 8 -11.94 -5.61 -14.66
CA ILE A 8 -11.02 -5.24 -15.75
C ILE A 8 -9.63 -4.91 -15.17
N PRO A 9 -9.48 -3.95 -14.23
CA PRO A 9 -8.15 -3.63 -13.70
C PRO A 9 -7.48 -4.81 -12.99
N LEU A 10 -8.27 -5.68 -12.34
CA LEU A 10 -7.72 -6.89 -11.72
C LEU A 10 -7.24 -7.91 -12.77
N ASN A 11 -7.96 -8.08 -13.88
CA ASN A 11 -7.48 -8.91 -14.99
C ASN A 11 -6.22 -8.31 -15.63
N ASP A 12 -6.18 -7.00 -15.83
CA ASP A 12 -5.01 -6.31 -16.38
C ASP A 12 -3.78 -6.48 -15.48
N ALA A 13 -3.96 -6.39 -14.16
CA ALA A 13 -2.90 -6.62 -13.18
C ALA A 13 -2.34 -8.05 -13.24
N VAL A 14 -3.19 -9.07 -13.44
CA VAL A 14 -2.73 -10.46 -13.62
C VAL A 14 -2.03 -10.62 -14.98
N ASN A 15 -2.58 -10.02 -16.03
CA ASN A 15 -2.02 -10.08 -17.39
C ASN A 15 -0.70 -9.31 -17.52
N ALA A 16 -0.40 -8.36 -16.62
CA ALA A 16 0.86 -7.63 -16.60
C ALA A 16 2.09 -8.52 -16.34
N GLY A 17 1.90 -9.75 -15.83
CA GLY A 17 2.98 -10.72 -15.63
C GLY A 17 3.96 -10.33 -14.52
N ASP A 18 3.52 -9.47 -13.59
CA ASP A 18 4.28 -9.01 -12.44
C ASP A 18 4.47 -10.12 -11.37
N GLU A 19 5.33 -9.89 -10.38
CA GLU A 19 5.51 -10.80 -9.25
C GLU A 19 4.29 -10.84 -8.30
N CYS A 20 3.45 -9.81 -8.32
CA CYS A 20 2.21 -9.77 -7.54
C CYS A 20 1.17 -8.86 -8.21
N PRO A 21 0.00 -9.38 -8.64
CA PRO A 21 -1.08 -8.57 -9.19
C PRO A 21 -1.59 -7.48 -8.24
N PHE A 22 -1.61 -7.76 -6.93
CA PHE A 22 -2.03 -6.76 -5.96
C PHE A 22 -1.01 -5.63 -5.81
N CYS A 23 0.30 -5.90 -5.82
CA CYS A 23 1.29 -4.81 -5.84
C CYS A 23 1.09 -3.89 -7.05
N TYR A 24 0.77 -4.46 -8.22
CA TYR A 24 0.46 -3.69 -9.42
C TYR A 24 -0.73 -2.77 -9.21
N ILE A 25 -1.83 -3.32 -8.68
CA ILE A 25 -3.03 -2.54 -8.33
C ILE A 25 -2.70 -1.46 -7.32
N GLU A 26 -1.93 -1.78 -6.28
CA GLU A 26 -1.58 -0.82 -5.24
C GLU A 26 -0.84 0.39 -5.83
N ARG A 27 0.16 0.11 -6.67
CA ARG A 27 0.91 1.16 -7.37
C ARG A 27 0.00 2.00 -8.26
N SER A 28 -0.83 1.37 -9.09
CA SER A 28 -1.74 2.08 -9.99
C SER A 28 -2.74 2.96 -9.23
N VAL A 29 -3.39 2.42 -8.18
CA VAL A 29 -4.34 3.17 -7.37
C VAL A 29 -3.67 4.34 -6.66
N GLU A 30 -2.46 4.15 -6.11
CA GLU A 30 -1.75 5.25 -5.46
C GLU A 30 -1.35 6.35 -6.46
N GLN A 31 -0.91 5.97 -7.67
CA GLN A 31 -0.59 6.91 -8.74
C GLN A 31 -1.82 7.70 -9.19
N ASP A 32 -2.95 7.01 -9.40
CA ASP A 32 -4.24 7.64 -9.75
C ASP A 32 -4.69 8.62 -8.65
N LEU A 33 -4.47 8.28 -7.37
CA LEU A 33 -4.78 9.17 -6.25
C LEU A 33 -3.84 10.39 -6.19
N LEU A 34 -2.56 10.23 -6.54
CA LEU A 34 -1.63 11.36 -6.65
C LEU A 34 -2.04 12.28 -7.81
N ASP A 35 -2.41 11.71 -8.96
CA ASP A 35 -2.93 12.47 -10.10
C ASP A 35 -4.26 13.16 -9.77
N PHE A 36 -5.13 12.50 -9.01
CA PHE A 36 -6.36 13.13 -8.54
C PHE A 36 -6.04 14.33 -7.65
N VAL A 37 -5.19 14.15 -6.63
CA VAL A 37 -4.88 15.19 -5.63
C VAL A 37 -4.07 16.35 -6.22
N LEU A 38 -3.09 16.09 -7.08
CA LEU A 38 -2.09 17.07 -7.55
C LEU A 38 -2.03 17.26 -9.07
N GLY A 39 -2.73 16.44 -9.84
CA GLY A 39 -2.70 16.53 -11.30
C GLY A 39 -3.43 17.75 -11.86
N SER A 40 -3.51 17.81 -13.19
CA SER A 40 -4.08 18.94 -13.93
C SER A 40 -5.55 19.23 -13.58
N GLY A 41 -6.30 18.20 -13.15
CA GLY A 41 -7.68 18.31 -12.67
C GLY A 41 -7.84 19.10 -11.37
N SER A 42 -6.75 19.43 -10.66
CA SER A 42 -6.71 20.31 -9.49
C SER A 42 -7.79 20.03 -8.44
N SER A 43 -8.04 18.77 -8.06
CA SER A 43 -9.10 18.44 -7.08
C SER A 43 -8.91 19.15 -5.73
N TYR A 44 -7.68 19.52 -5.37
CA TYR A 44 -7.39 20.36 -4.19
C TYR A 44 -8.03 21.76 -4.25
N MET A 45 -8.52 22.20 -5.40
CA MET A 45 -9.28 23.45 -5.59
C MET A 45 -10.77 23.27 -5.34
N GLU A 46 -11.27 22.02 -5.39
CA GLU A 46 -12.66 21.68 -5.08
C GLU A 46 -12.89 21.78 -3.57
N ALA A 47 -13.96 22.49 -3.16
CA ALA A 47 -14.13 22.90 -1.77
C ALA A 47 -14.35 21.71 -0.83
N ASP A 48 -15.08 20.69 -1.29
CA ASP A 48 -15.36 19.45 -0.59
C ASP A 48 -14.10 18.59 -0.44
N ILE A 49 -13.33 18.41 -1.51
CA ILE A 49 -12.05 17.67 -1.46
C ILE A 49 -11.04 18.39 -0.57
N ARG A 50 -10.96 19.72 -0.68
CA ARG A 50 -10.07 20.54 0.17
C ARG A 50 -10.45 20.43 1.64
N GLU A 51 -11.73 20.48 1.99
CA GLU A 51 -12.17 20.34 3.39
C GLU A 51 -11.73 19.00 3.99
N ILE A 52 -11.86 17.91 3.23
CA ILE A 52 -11.46 16.57 3.66
C ILE A 52 -9.93 16.49 3.79
N THR A 53 -9.18 16.94 2.80
CA THR A 53 -7.71 16.89 2.80
C THR A 53 -7.10 17.82 3.87
N ASP A 54 -7.70 18.98 4.14
CA ASP A 54 -7.30 19.86 5.24
C ASP A 54 -7.52 19.21 6.61
N LYS A 55 -8.62 18.48 6.78
CA LYS A 55 -8.95 17.78 8.03
C LYS A 55 -8.03 16.58 8.26
N MET A 56 -7.80 15.77 7.21
CA MET A 56 -7.07 14.51 7.30
C MET A 56 -5.55 14.70 7.23
N GLY A 57 -5.07 15.61 6.39
CA GLY A 57 -3.66 15.74 6.05
C GLY A 57 -3.14 14.54 5.25
N PHE A 58 -1.81 14.42 5.23
CA PHE A 58 -1.09 13.37 4.52
C PHE A 58 -0.01 12.77 5.43
N CYS A 59 0.25 11.47 5.30
CA CYS A 59 1.31 10.83 6.06
C CYS A 59 2.69 11.27 5.55
N ARG A 60 3.74 11.02 6.32
CA ARG A 60 5.13 11.32 5.94
C ARG A 60 5.49 10.78 4.55
N THR A 61 5.10 9.55 4.25
CA THR A 61 5.36 8.90 2.96
C THR A 61 4.64 9.61 1.82
N HIS A 62 3.36 9.97 2.01
CA HIS A 62 2.58 10.64 0.97
C HIS A 62 3.00 12.10 0.77
N PHE A 63 3.42 12.82 1.81
CA PHE A 63 4.05 14.13 1.62
C PHE A 63 5.32 14.05 0.77
N GLN A 64 6.16 13.04 0.98
CA GLN A 64 7.35 12.84 0.15
C GLN A 64 6.96 12.55 -1.30
N LYS A 65 6.02 11.62 -1.54
CA LYS A 65 5.55 11.29 -2.89
C LYS A 65 4.89 12.49 -3.59
N MET A 66 4.12 13.30 -2.86
CA MET A 66 3.52 14.54 -3.37
C MET A 66 4.57 15.58 -3.77
N PHE A 67 5.65 15.70 -3.00
CA PHE A 67 6.77 16.57 -3.35
C PHE A 67 7.49 16.07 -4.62
N ASP A 68 7.79 14.76 -4.67
CA ASP A 68 8.46 14.15 -5.80
C ASP A 68 7.61 14.15 -7.07
N TYR A 69 6.29 14.05 -6.94
CA TYR A 69 5.31 14.15 -8.02
C TYR A 69 5.46 15.45 -8.81
N GLY A 70 5.76 16.55 -8.13
CA GLY A 70 5.81 17.89 -8.70
C GLY A 70 4.52 18.67 -8.46
N ASN A 71 4.26 19.71 -9.25
CA ASN A 71 3.23 20.73 -9.00
C ASN A 71 3.48 21.55 -7.72
N THR A 72 4.46 22.45 -7.78
CA THR A 72 4.82 23.36 -6.66
C THR A 72 3.64 24.19 -6.18
N LEU A 73 2.79 24.68 -7.08
CA LEU A 73 1.66 25.54 -6.73
C LEU A 73 0.57 24.73 -6.00
N GLY A 74 0.23 23.54 -6.47
CA GLY A 74 -0.73 22.66 -5.83
C GLY A 74 -0.29 22.24 -4.43
N ASN A 75 0.96 21.82 -4.27
CA ASN A 75 1.54 21.54 -2.97
C ASN A 75 1.49 22.76 -2.03
N ALA A 76 1.84 23.95 -2.52
CA ALA A 76 1.78 25.17 -1.72
C ALA A 76 0.35 25.52 -1.26
N TRP A 77 -0.65 25.31 -2.11
CA TRP A 77 -2.05 25.52 -1.76
C TRP A 77 -2.57 24.56 -0.71
N ILE A 78 -2.32 23.25 -0.90
CA ILE A 78 -2.68 22.20 0.07
C ILE A 78 -2.03 22.51 1.43
N LEU A 79 -0.74 22.84 1.45
CA LEU A 79 -0.04 23.19 2.68
C LEU A 79 -0.65 24.42 3.33
N LYS A 80 -0.92 25.48 2.57
CA LYS A 80 -1.48 26.74 3.10
C LYS A 80 -2.78 26.49 3.86
N THR A 81 -3.71 25.73 3.29
CA THR A 81 -5.04 25.50 3.89
C THR A 81 -4.96 24.51 5.04
N HIS A 82 -4.14 23.46 4.91
CA HIS A 82 -3.88 22.53 6.00
C HIS A 82 -3.20 23.20 7.20
N TYR A 83 -2.23 24.10 6.99
CA TYR A 83 -1.62 24.90 8.07
C TYR A 83 -2.66 25.75 8.80
N GLN A 84 -3.59 26.38 8.09
CA GLN A 84 -4.66 27.16 8.72
C GLN A 84 -5.53 26.28 9.64
N LYS A 85 -5.91 25.08 9.16
CA LYS A 85 -6.65 24.10 9.95
C LYS A 85 -5.87 23.64 11.18
N MET A 86 -4.61 23.24 10.98
CA MET A 86 -3.73 22.74 12.04
C MET A 86 -3.44 23.78 13.11
N ILE A 87 -3.22 25.05 12.74
CA ILE A 87 -3.04 26.14 13.70
C ILE A 87 -4.31 26.35 14.53
N GLY A 88 -5.49 26.26 13.92
CA GLY A 88 -6.77 26.34 14.62
C GLY A 88 -6.92 25.26 15.69
N GLU A 89 -6.70 24.00 15.32
CA GLU A 89 -6.78 22.87 16.25
C GLU A 89 -5.68 22.93 17.33
N MET A 90 -4.44 23.26 16.94
CA MET A 90 -3.31 23.40 17.84
C MET A 90 -3.60 24.41 18.95
N LYS A 91 -4.17 25.57 18.61
CA LYS A 91 -4.56 26.59 19.61
C LYS A 91 -5.57 26.03 20.62
N GLN A 92 -6.51 25.19 20.19
CA GLN A 92 -7.49 24.55 21.08
C GLN A 92 -6.81 23.56 22.01
N GLN A 93 -5.94 22.69 21.47
CA GLN A 93 -5.18 21.72 22.27
C GLN A 93 -4.31 22.43 23.31
N PHE A 94 -3.61 23.49 22.92
CA PHE A 94 -2.71 24.23 23.82
C PHE A 94 -3.45 24.99 24.90
N THR A 95 -4.62 25.56 24.57
CA THR A 95 -5.46 26.25 25.56
C THR A 95 -5.93 25.29 26.67
N ASN A 96 -6.24 24.05 26.29
CA ASN A 96 -6.75 23.02 27.19
C ASN A 96 -5.66 22.22 27.92
N PHE A 97 -4.42 22.27 27.44
CA PHE A 97 -3.31 21.54 28.03
C PHE A 97 -2.77 22.21 29.30
N ARG A 98 -2.55 21.41 30.34
CA ARG A 98 -1.80 21.81 31.54
C ARG A 98 -0.79 20.70 31.86
N PRO A 99 0.47 21.02 32.15
CA PRO A 99 1.43 20.02 32.57
C PRO A 99 0.98 19.42 33.91
N GLY A 100 0.85 18.09 33.98
CA GLY A 100 0.49 17.40 35.21
C GLY A 100 1.55 17.62 36.29
N LYS A 101 1.11 17.82 37.55
CA LYS A 101 2.00 17.74 38.71
C LYS A 101 2.16 16.27 39.04
N SER A 102 3.35 15.71 38.82
CA SER A 102 3.63 14.31 39.15
C SER A 102 3.51 14.10 40.67
N SER A 103 2.46 13.41 41.11
CA SER A 103 2.31 13.01 42.52
C SER A 103 3.13 11.75 42.78
N LEU A 104 3.68 11.63 43.99
CA LEU A 104 4.40 10.42 44.43
C LEU A 104 3.52 9.16 44.36
N LYS A 105 2.19 9.30 44.38
CA LYS A 105 1.23 8.20 44.17
C LYS A 105 1.17 7.70 42.72
N ASP A 106 1.43 8.56 41.73
CA ASP A 106 1.36 8.19 40.30
C ASP A 106 2.56 7.34 39.87
N LYS A 107 3.69 7.47 40.58
CA LYS A 107 4.88 6.62 40.37
C LYS A 107 4.64 5.14 40.69
N PHE A 108 3.67 4.82 41.56
CA PHE A 108 3.33 3.45 41.94
C PHE A 108 2.23 2.82 41.07
N ARG A 109 1.57 3.60 40.21
CA ARG A 109 0.42 3.18 39.39
C ARG A 109 0.73 3.16 37.91
N LYS A 110 1.94 2.70 37.54
CA LYS A 110 2.38 2.63 36.14
C LYS A 110 1.74 1.43 35.41
N ALA A 111 0.42 1.47 35.26
CA ALA A 111 -0.33 0.61 34.37
C ALA A 111 -1.62 1.35 33.96
N ALA A 112 -1.62 1.77 32.69
CA ALA A 112 -2.76 2.30 31.92
C ALA A 112 -3.28 3.71 32.29
N SER A 113 -2.96 4.67 31.38
CA SER A 113 -3.68 5.94 31.11
C SER A 113 -3.00 7.30 31.39
N ASP A 114 -1.67 7.41 31.33
CA ASP A 114 -0.96 8.72 31.34
C ASP A 114 -0.42 9.12 29.95
N ALA A 115 -1.24 9.00 28.90
CA ALA A 115 -0.83 9.49 27.59
C ALA A 115 -0.99 11.02 27.53
N ASN A 116 0.08 11.73 27.13
CA ASN A 116 0.04 13.18 26.97
C ASN A 116 -1.03 13.56 25.92
N PRO A 117 -2.04 14.40 26.24
CA PRO A 117 -3.11 14.74 25.30
C PRO A 117 -2.62 15.37 23.99
N ILE A 118 -1.59 16.20 24.05
CA ILE A 118 -0.94 16.76 22.84
C ILE A 118 -0.28 15.63 22.05
N GLY A 119 0.41 14.72 22.74
CA GLY A 119 1.03 13.55 22.11
C GLY A 119 0.02 12.64 21.43
N MET A 120 -1.15 12.40 22.04
CA MET A 120 -2.24 11.64 21.44
C MET A 120 -2.84 12.34 20.22
N TRP A 121 -3.05 13.67 20.29
CA TRP A 121 -3.52 14.45 19.15
C TRP A 121 -2.52 14.40 17.99
N ILE A 122 -1.22 14.56 18.25
CA ILE A 122 -0.17 14.42 17.23
C ILE A 122 -0.19 13.01 16.62
N ALA A 123 -0.25 11.96 17.44
CA ALA A 123 -0.31 10.58 16.95
C ALA A 123 -1.54 10.32 16.08
N GLN A 124 -2.70 10.92 16.42
CA GLN A 124 -3.90 10.84 15.59
C GLN A 124 -3.70 11.54 14.23
N LYS A 125 -2.97 12.67 14.19
CA LYS A 125 -2.65 13.37 12.95
C LYS A 125 -1.63 12.59 12.11
N GLU A 126 -0.64 11.96 12.72
CA GLU A 126 0.33 11.11 12.03
C GLU A 126 -0.31 9.84 11.43
N ALA A 127 -1.32 9.28 12.10
CA ALA A 127 -2.08 8.12 11.62
C ALA A 127 -3.11 8.47 10.53
N SER A 128 -3.37 9.75 10.28
CA SER A 128 -4.36 10.22 9.32
C SER A 128 -3.71 10.57 7.99
N CYS A 129 -4.26 10.06 6.90
CA CYS A 129 -3.84 10.43 5.55
C CYS A 129 -4.97 10.23 4.55
N TYR A 130 -5.24 11.28 3.77
CA TYR A 130 -6.26 11.23 2.72
C TYR A 130 -5.99 10.11 1.70
N ILE A 131 -4.77 10.05 1.13
CA ILE A 131 -4.41 9.05 0.12
C ILE A 131 -4.48 7.63 0.71
N CYS A 132 -3.93 7.39 1.90
CA CYS A 132 -4.05 6.08 2.57
C CYS A 132 -5.52 5.65 2.74
N SER A 133 -6.40 6.56 3.17
CA SER A 133 -7.81 6.24 3.39
C SER A 133 -8.53 5.89 2.09
N GLN A 134 -8.34 6.71 1.04
CA GLN A 134 -8.96 6.43 -0.28
C GLN A 134 -8.43 5.13 -0.88
N PHE A 135 -7.14 4.87 -0.70
CA PHE A 135 -6.50 3.64 -1.12
C PHE A 135 -7.10 2.42 -0.40
N GLN A 136 -7.23 2.45 0.93
CA GLN A 136 -7.77 1.34 1.71
C GLN A 136 -9.19 0.97 1.28
N ASP A 137 -10.04 1.96 1.06
CA ASP A 137 -11.41 1.76 0.57
C ASP A 137 -11.44 1.10 -0.82
N THR A 138 -10.49 1.46 -1.67
CA THR A 138 -10.37 0.92 -3.03
C THR A 138 -9.78 -0.49 -3.02
N TYR A 139 -8.74 -0.73 -2.23
CA TYR A 139 -8.08 -2.02 -2.06
C TYR A 139 -9.05 -3.10 -1.53
N ALA A 140 -9.88 -2.76 -0.54
CA ALA A 140 -10.91 -3.67 -0.02
C ALA A 140 -11.86 -4.17 -1.12
N ARG A 141 -12.24 -3.29 -2.06
CA ARG A 141 -13.10 -3.65 -3.20
C ARG A 141 -12.38 -4.55 -4.20
N TYR A 142 -11.07 -4.38 -4.39
CA TYR A 142 -10.28 -5.29 -5.21
C TYR A 142 -10.18 -6.68 -4.59
N LEU A 143 -10.02 -6.79 -3.27
CA LEU A 143 -10.08 -8.08 -2.58
C LEU A 143 -11.46 -8.73 -2.74
N ASP A 144 -12.55 -7.99 -2.56
CA ASP A 144 -13.90 -8.50 -2.80
C ASP A 144 -14.07 -9.02 -4.23
N THR A 145 -13.58 -8.24 -5.20
CA THR A 145 -13.68 -8.59 -6.63
C THR A 145 -12.82 -9.79 -6.98
N PHE A 146 -11.66 -9.95 -6.35
CA PHE A 146 -10.83 -11.15 -6.51
C PHE A 146 -11.58 -12.40 -6.11
N PHE A 147 -12.24 -12.42 -4.95
CA PHE A 147 -13.00 -13.60 -4.54
C PHE A 147 -14.27 -13.80 -5.36
N TYR A 148 -14.91 -12.71 -5.80
CA TYR A 148 -16.02 -12.80 -6.75
C TYR A 148 -15.59 -13.53 -8.04
N LEU A 149 -14.48 -13.10 -8.66
CA LEU A 149 -13.93 -13.74 -9.85
C LEU A 149 -13.44 -15.17 -9.55
N PHE A 150 -12.77 -15.38 -8.43
CA PHE A 150 -12.30 -16.71 -8.04
C PHE A 150 -13.44 -17.71 -7.93
N LYS A 151 -14.64 -17.31 -7.48
CA LYS A 151 -15.81 -18.19 -7.42
C LYS A 151 -16.39 -18.48 -8.80
N GLN A 152 -16.55 -17.45 -9.61
CA GLN A 152 -17.43 -17.53 -10.79
C GLN A 152 -16.68 -17.74 -12.11
N ASP A 153 -15.38 -17.43 -12.17
CA ASP A 153 -14.63 -17.38 -13.41
C ASP A 153 -13.47 -18.39 -13.39
N SER A 154 -13.63 -19.49 -14.13
CA SER A 154 -12.58 -20.50 -14.30
C SER A 154 -11.38 -19.98 -15.07
N ALA A 155 -11.58 -19.08 -16.04
CA ALA A 155 -10.48 -18.52 -16.81
C ALA A 155 -9.63 -17.61 -15.90
N PHE A 156 -10.25 -16.86 -15.00
CA PHE A 156 -9.53 -16.10 -13.98
C PHE A 156 -8.69 -17.01 -13.06
N ARG A 157 -9.27 -18.11 -12.57
CA ARG A 157 -8.52 -19.09 -11.76
C ARG A 157 -7.30 -19.66 -12.52
N GLU A 158 -7.47 -20.00 -13.80
CA GLU A 158 -6.36 -20.46 -14.63
C GLU A 158 -5.28 -19.39 -14.84
N LYS A 159 -5.66 -18.12 -14.99
CA LYS A 159 -4.67 -17.02 -15.06
C LYS A 159 -3.86 -16.90 -13.77
N ILE A 160 -4.50 -17.00 -12.60
CA ILE A 160 -3.80 -16.96 -11.31
C ILE A 160 -2.85 -18.16 -11.19
N LYS A 161 -3.31 -19.37 -11.53
CA LYS A 161 -2.49 -20.58 -11.49
C LYS A 161 -1.25 -20.49 -12.37
N ASN A 162 -1.34 -19.79 -13.51
CA ASN A 162 -0.21 -19.59 -14.43
C ASN A 162 0.57 -18.28 -14.17
N SER A 163 0.27 -17.57 -13.08
CA SER A 163 0.97 -16.34 -12.70
C SER A 163 2.24 -16.64 -11.89
N LYS A 164 2.91 -15.59 -11.41
CA LYS A 164 4.04 -15.70 -10.48
C LYS A 164 3.61 -15.71 -9.00
N GLY A 165 2.31 -15.90 -8.74
CA GLY A 165 1.72 -15.83 -7.42
C GLY A 165 1.61 -14.40 -6.89
N PHE A 166 1.80 -14.26 -5.58
CA PHE A 166 1.63 -13.01 -4.84
C PHE A 166 2.88 -12.71 -4.02
N CYS A 167 3.01 -11.49 -3.49
CA CYS A 167 3.97 -11.23 -2.42
C CYS A 167 3.43 -11.76 -1.08
N LEU A 168 4.29 -11.98 -0.09
CA LEU A 168 3.86 -12.49 1.22
C LEU A 168 2.86 -11.58 1.93
N HIS A 169 2.95 -10.27 1.72
CA HIS A 169 1.99 -9.32 2.28
C HIS A 169 0.58 -9.58 1.73
N HIS A 170 0.40 -9.55 0.40
CA HIS A 170 -0.90 -9.76 -0.23
C HIS A 170 -1.38 -11.20 -0.15
N PHE A 171 -0.46 -12.17 -0.09
CA PHE A 171 -0.83 -13.55 0.17
C PHE A 171 -1.45 -13.71 1.55
N GLY A 172 -0.92 -13.02 2.57
CA GLY A 172 -1.53 -12.99 3.90
C GLY A 172 -2.96 -12.44 3.88
N ASP A 173 -3.17 -11.31 3.19
CA ASP A 173 -4.48 -10.69 3.05
C ASP A 173 -5.47 -11.61 2.30
N LEU A 174 -4.99 -12.31 1.26
CA LEU A 174 -5.79 -13.29 0.52
C LEU A 174 -6.13 -14.52 1.37
N CYS A 175 -5.23 -15.00 2.22
CA CYS A 175 -5.54 -16.09 3.15
C CYS A 175 -6.64 -15.68 4.13
N GLN A 176 -6.55 -14.49 4.73
CA GLN A 176 -7.58 -13.96 5.64
C GLN A 176 -8.91 -13.76 4.90
N GLY A 177 -8.87 -13.14 3.71
CA GLY A 177 -10.04 -12.92 2.88
C GLY A 177 -10.69 -14.23 2.40
N ALA A 178 -9.90 -15.26 2.09
CA ALA A 178 -10.40 -16.58 1.76
C ALA A 178 -11.17 -17.18 2.94
N ASP A 179 -10.64 -17.01 4.15
CA ASP A 179 -11.27 -17.54 5.35
C ASP A 179 -12.62 -16.89 5.68
N GLU A 180 -12.76 -15.61 5.38
CA GLU A 180 -13.99 -14.85 5.60
C GLU A 180 -15.02 -15.02 4.48
N LYS A 181 -14.57 -15.12 3.22
CA LYS A 181 -15.42 -14.95 2.04
C LYS A 181 -15.75 -16.23 1.30
N LEU A 182 -14.96 -17.30 1.46
CA LEU A 182 -15.15 -18.56 0.73
C LEU A 182 -15.86 -19.62 1.58
N SER A 183 -16.69 -20.43 0.94
CA SER A 183 -17.22 -21.66 1.54
C SER A 183 -16.13 -22.72 1.70
N GLN A 184 -16.35 -23.75 2.52
CA GLN A 184 -15.34 -24.79 2.78
C GLN A 184 -14.76 -25.41 1.50
N LYS A 185 -15.61 -25.77 0.54
CA LYS A 185 -15.18 -26.33 -0.76
C LYS A 185 -14.37 -25.33 -1.60
N GLU A 186 -14.76 -24.05 -1.57
CA GLU A 186 -14.04 -23.00 -2.30
C GLU A 186 -12.68 -22.69 -1.64
N LYS A 187 -12.59 -22.75 -0.31
CA LYS A 187 -11.33 -22.63 0.44
C LYS A 187 -10.37 -23.75 0.09
N GLU A 188 -10.84 -25.00 0.09
CA GLU A 188 -10.03 -26.15 -0.32
C GLU A 188 -9.44 -25.94 -1.72
N ALA A 189 -10.28 -25.58 -2.71
CA ALA A 189 -9.83 -25.29 -4.06
C ALA A 189 -8.85 -24.09 -4.14
N PHE A 190 -9.06 -23.06 -3.30
CA PHE A 190 -8.16 -21.91 -3.23
C PHE A 190 -6.78 -22.31 -2.71
N TYR A 191 -6.71 -23.02 -1.58
CA TYR A 191 -5.44 -23.40 -0.96
C TYR A 191 -4.70 -24.48 -1.75
N GLU A 192 -5.41 -25.45 -2.36
CA GLU A 192 -4.83 -26.43 -3.28
C GLU A 192 -4.14 -25.77 -4.48
N MET A 193 -4.66 -24.64 -4.95
CA MET A 193 -4.06 -23.86 -6.04
C MET A 193 -2.95 -22.92 -5.52
N ALA A 194 -3.21 -22.17 -4.46
CA ALA A 194 -2.38 -21.04 -4.06
C ALA A 194 -1.12 -21.46 -3.30
N LEU A 195 -1.18 -22.50 -2.45
CA LEU A 195 -0.01 -22.90 -1.66
C LEU A 195 1.14 -23.42 -2.53
N PRO A 196 0.93 -24.37 -3.47
CA PRO A 196 2.02 -24.82 -4.35
C PRO A 196 2.54 -23.70 -5.24
N LEU A 197 1.64 -22.84 -5.76
CA LEU A 197 2.01 -21.68 -6.57
C LEU A 197 2.95 -20.73 -5.82
N MET A 198 2.66 -20.48 -4.54
CA MET A 198 3.50 -19.62 -3.68
C MET A 198 4.83 -20.28 -3.36
N GLU A 199 4.85 -21.57 -3.03
CA GLU A 199 6.08 -22.32 -2.74
C GLU A 199 7.03 -22.33 -3.96
N GLU A 200 6.53 -22.72 -5.13
CA GLU A 200 7.30 -22.76 -6.38
C GLU A 200 7.90 -21.37 -6.71
N ASN A 201 7.11 -20.30 -6.56
CA ASN A 201 7.59 -18.97 -6.86
C ASN A 201 8.56 -18.43 -5.80
N MET A 202 8.43 -18.83 -4.53
CA MET A 202 9.41 -18.50 -3.50
C MET A 202 10.76 -19.17 -3.78
N GLU A 203 10.74 -20.45 -4.16
CA GLU A 203 11.95 -21.19 -4.56
C GLU A 203 12.59 -20.61 -5.82
N ARG A 204 11.79 -20.27 -6.84
CA ARG A 204 12.27 -19.62 -8.07
C ARG A 204 13.04 -18.33 -7.77
N ILE A 205 12.46 -17.44 -6.97
CA ILE A 205 13.10 -16.16 -6.60
C ILE A 205 14.33 -16.39 -5.73
N SER A 206 14.28 -17.35 -4.80
CA SER A 206 15.44 -17.71 -4.00
C SER A 206 16.61 -18.19 -4.87
N GLY A 207 16.34 -19.04 -5.86
CA GLY A 207 17.33 -19.51 -6.83
C GLY A 207 17.92 -18.38 -7.68
N ASP A 208 17.09 -17.42 -8.13
CA ASP A 208 17.55 -16.24 -8.86
C ASP A 208 18.50 -15.37 -8.01
N VAL A 209 18.18 -15.17 -6.72
CA VAL A 209 19.03 -14.42 -5.78
C VAL A 209 20.32 -15.18 -5.47
N ALA A 210 20.25 -16.50 -5.28
CA ALA A 210 21.44 -17.33 -5.08
C ALA A 210 22.38 -17.24 -6.29
N TRP A 211 21.83 -17.35 -7.51
CA TRP A 211 22.62 -17.19 -8.73
C TRP A 211 23.21 -15.79 -8.86
N LEU A 212 22.48 -14.74 -8.44
CA LEU A 212 23.04 -13.39 -8.38
C LEU A 212 24.29 -13.35 -7.51
N VAL A 213 24.26 -13.94 -6.32
CA VAL A 213 25.42 -14.01 -5.42
C VAL A 213 26.58 -14.75 -6.08
N GLU A 214 26.31 -15.91 -6.69
CA GLU A 214 27.33 -16.71 -7.39
C GLU A 214 27.96 -15.97 -8.57
N LYS A 215 27.22 -15.09 -9.25
CA LYS A 215 27.74 -14.28 -10.37
C LYS A 215 28.82 -13.28 -9.95
N PHE A 216 28.92 -12.94 -8.66
CA PHE A 216 30.00 -12.10 -8.13
C PHE A 216 31.27 -12.89 -7.78
N ASP A 217 31.24 -14.22 -7.84
CA ASP A 217 32.46 -15.04 -7.80
C ASP A 217 33.24 -14.87 -9.12
N TYR A 218 34.56 -14.63 -9.02
CA TYR A 218 35.45 -14.46 -10.17
C TYR A 218 35.40 -15.67 -11.13
N ARG A 219 35.12 -16.87 -10.63
CA ARG A 219 34.98 -18.10 -11.43
C ARG A 219 33.78 -18.06 -12.37
N ASN A 220 32.74 -17.33 -12.00
CA ASN A 220 31.50 -17.22 -12.74
C ASN A 220 31.40 -15.93 -13.55
N ARG A 221 32.49 -15.16 -13.68
CA ARG A 221 32.51 -13.87 -14.38
C ARG A 221 31.86 -13.94 -15.76
N ASP A 222 32.24 -14.94 -16.55
CA ASP A 222 31.78 -15.13 -17.93
C ASP A 222 30.55 -16.04 -18.05
N ALA A 223 30.02 -16.55 -16.94
CA ALA A 223 28.79 -17.34 -16.91
C ALA A 223 27.54 -16.47 -17.19
N ASP A 224 26.52 -17.05 -17.81
CA ASP A 224 25.24 -16.38 -18.10
C ASP A 224 24.56 -15.91 -16.81
N TRP A 225 23.99 -14.71 -16.83
CA TRP A 225 23.19 -14.18 -15.73
C TRP A 225 21.86 -14.90 -15.53
N LYS A 226 21.39 -15.71 -16.49
CA LYS A 226 20.05 -16.33 -16.42
C LYS A 226 19.02 -15.23 -16.10
N ASN A 227 18.17 -15.45 -15.08
CA ASN A 227 17.19 -14.48 -14.62
C ASN A 227 17.67 -13.62 -13.43
N SER A 228 18.95 -13.62 -13.06
CA SER A 228 19.38 -13.04 -11.78
C SER A 228 19.60 -11.52 -11.75
N LYS A 229 19.61 -10.85 -12.92
CA LYS A 229 19.94 -9.41 -13.03
C LYS A 229 19.03 -8.49 -12.22
N ASP A 230 17.76 -8.86 -12.10
CA ASP A 230 16.72 -8.12 -11.39
C ASP A 230 16.23 -8.85 -10.13
N ALA A 231 16.98 -9.86 -9.67
CA ALA A 231 16.57 -10.72 -8.57
C ALA A 231 16.42 -9.97 -7.23
N ILE A 232 17.18 -8.90 -7.01
CA ILE A 232 17.09 -8.11 -5.76
C ILE A 232 15.71 -7.47 -5.64
N GLN A 233 15.29 -6.70 -6.65
CA GLN A 233 14.01 -6.00 -6.62
C GLN A 233 12.83 -6.97 -6.60
N ARG A 234 12.89 -8.06 -7.37
CA ARG A 234 11.85 -9.11 -7.35
C ARG A 234 11.81 -9.83 -6.00
N GLY A 235 12.96 -10.10 -5.40
CA GLY A 235 13.07 -10.68 -4.06
C GLY A 235 12.44 -9.79 -2.99
N MET A 236 12.78 -8.49 -3.00
CA MET A 236 12.20 -7.52 -2.07
C MET A 236 10.68 -7.38 -2.26
N GLN A 237 10.21 -7.27 -3.51
CA GLN A 237 8.79 -7.24 -3.84
C GLN A 237 8.08 -8.52 -3.37
N LYS A 238 8.64 -9.71 -3.61
CA LYS A 238 8.02 -10.97 -3.18
C LYS A 238 7.86 -11.05 -1.67
N LEU A 239 8.84 -10.55 -0.91
CA LEU A 239 8.82 -10.63 0.55
C LEU A 239 7.95 -9.56 1.23
N LYS A 240 7.90 -8.34 0.69
CA LYS A 240 7.29 -7.18 1.36
C LYS A 240 6.32 -6.37 0.50
N GLY A 241 6.13 -6.73 -0.75
CA GLY A 241 5.32 -6.00 -1.72
C GLY A 241 6.01 -4.74 -2.26
N GLY A 242 5.25 -3.97 -3.03
CA GLY A 242 5.70 -2.70 -3.64
C GLY A 242 6.71 -2.87 -4.78
N TYR A 243 7.32 -1.75 -5.19
CA TYR A 243 8.30 -1.69 -6.28
C TYR A 243 9.57 -0.97 -5.84
N PRO A 244 10.53 -1.67 -5.21
CA PRO A 244 11.74 -1.05 -4.67
C PRO A 244 12.65 -0.40 -5.74
N ALA A 245 12.54 -0.84 -6.98
CA ALA A 245 13.30 -0.31 -8.10
C ALA A 245 12.61 0.87 -8.83
N ASP A 246 11.35 1.15 -8.51
CA ASP A 246 10.63 2.25 -9.16
C ASP A 246 11.21 3.59 -8.73
N GLY A 247 11.43 4.47 -9.72
CA GLY A 247 11.68 5.87 -9.45
C GLY A 247 10.43 6.57 -8.88
N PRO A 248 10.57 7.79 -8.35
CA PRO A 248 9.40 8.55 -7.91
C PRO A 248 8.42 8.78 -9.08
N TYR A 249 7.13 8.59 -8.82
CA TYR A 249 6.08 8.95 -9.77
C TYR A 249 6.04 10.46 -9.94
N ARG A 250 5.88 10.94 -11.19
CA ARG A 250 5.93 12.37 -11.52
C ARG A 250 4.75 12.76 -12.39
N MET A 251 4.33 14.00 -12.26
CA MET A 251 3.33 14.63 -13.10
C MET A 251 3.70 14.46 -14.58
N ASN A 252 2.78 13.93 -15.37
CA ASN A 252 2.90 13.91 -16.82
C ASN A 252 2.97 15.37 -17.31
N LYS A 253 4.09 15.73 -17.95
CA LYS A 253 4.33 17.08 -18.49
C LYS A 253 3.58 17.33 -19.78
#